data_AF-A0A8T8HYT9-F1
#
_entry.id   AF-A0A8T8HYT9-F1
#
_cell.length_a   1.000
_cell.length_b   1.000
_cell.length_c   1.000
_cell.angle_alpha   90.00
_cell.angle_beta   90.00
_cell.angle_gamma   90.00
#
_symmetry.space_group_name_H-M   'P 1'
#
loop_
_entity.id
_entity.type
_entity.pdbx_description
1 polymer ?
#
loop_
_entity_poly.entity_id
_entity_poly.type
_entity_poly.pdbx_seq_one_letter_code
_entity_poly.pdbx_strand_id
1 'polypeptide(L)'
;MIGLRPLDEHGLERLLALAVSDADPGDVMPPGWTPDRAEEFREFYRALLADAYEIRDGDRTVGMIRLTAAGETGLWVARSARGAGVGAQAVSRVVEQALLRGLRVVTAETTAGNAAALAVLRRLGAAVEVDGEAVRARIEVPAEPSPRIADPARLAHEYLDFHRNTLLRKLDGLSEQQLRASRVPSGWTPLGLVKHLAHVELRWFRWYFAGEDVAEPRGNPAVERAEWTVEEGETTAGIRAFHRQQCARSREIAAAADLADRAARWPRDAGPPPTLAWIVFHMVQEYARHVGQLDVVRELTDGVTGP
;
A
#
# COMPACT_ATOMS: atom_id res chain seq x y z
N MET A 1 -2.22 10.46 12.93
CA MET A 1 -1.74 9.53 11.87
C MET A 1 -0.97 8.45 12.58
N ILE A 2 -1.16 7.19 12.18
CA ILE A 2 -0.47 6.06 12.82
C ILE A 2 0.97 5.95 12.31
N GLY A 3 1.92 6.06 13.25
CA GLY A 3 3.35 5.87 13.04
C GLY A 3 3.88 4.66 13.80
N LEU A 4 5.04 4.17 13.38
CA LEU A 4 5.80 3.15 14.10
C LEU A 4 7.08 3.76 14.64
N ARG A 5 7.37 3.50 15.92
CA ARG A 5 8.60 3.96 16.58
C ARG A 5 9.28 2.75 17.20
N PRO A 6 10.56 2.47 16.89
CA PRO A 6 11.27 1.33 17.45
C PRO A 6 11.12 1.29 18.98
N LEU A 7 10.85 0.10 19.52
CA LEU A 7 10.67 -0.06 20.95
C LEU A 7 12.00 0.09 21.68
N ASP A 8 12.03 1.00 22.66
CA ASP A 8 13.14 1.17 23.60
C ASP A 8 12.67 0.90 25.04
N GLU A 9 13.59 0.91 26.02
CA GLU A 9 13.25 0.69 27.44
C GLU A 9 12.22 1.71 27.97
N HIS A 10 12.24 2.96 27.49
CA HIS A 10 11.24 3.95 27.88
C HIS A 10 9.87 3.63 27.26
N GLY A 11 9.85 3.07 26.05
CA GLY A 11 8.67 2.60 25.34
C GLY A 11 8.06 1.38 25.98
N LEU A 12 8.90 0.49 26.50
CA LEU A 12 8.47 -0.65 27.29
C LEU A 12 7.65 -0.20 28.51
N GLU A 13 8.13 0.79 29.27
CA GLU A 13 7.35 1.32 30.41
C GLU A 13 6.03 1.99 29.97
N ARG A 14 6.01 2.67 28.82
CA ARG A 14 4.76 3.22 28.25
C ARG A 14 3.78 2.11 27.88
N LEU A 15 4.24 1.02 27.27
CA LEU A 15 3.41 -0.12 26.92
C LEU A 15 2.87 -0.84 28.14
N LEU A 16 3.70 -1.01 29.18
CA LEU A 16 3.28 -1.58 30.44
C LEU A 16 2.15 -0.75 31.06
N ALA A 17 2.32 0.58 31.13
CA ALA A 17 1.28 1.48 31.64
C ALA A 17 -0.02 1.41 30.80
N LEU A 18 0.11 1.29 29.47
CA LEU A 18 -1.03 1.11 28.57
C LEU A 18 -1.71 -0.25 28.77
N ALA A 19 -0.93 -1.32 28.97
CA ALA A 19 -1.44 -2.66 29.16
C ALA A 19 -2.18 -2.79 30.51
N VAL A 20 -1.66 -2.15 31.56
CA VAL A 20 -2.30 -2.07 32.88
C VAL A 20 -3.64 -1.34 32.81
N SER A 21 -3.72 -0.25 32.04
CA SER A 21 -4.90 0.61 32.01
C SER A 21 -5.95 0.17 30.98
N ASP A 22 -5.54 -0.43 29.86
CA ASP A 22 -6.37 -0.52 28.67
C ASP A 22 -6.20 -1.82 27.83
N ALA A 23 -5.54 -2.85 28.37
CA ALA A 23 -5.62 -4.22 27.83
C ALA A 23 -6.56 -5.07 28.68
N ASP A 24 -7.23 -6.04 28.05
CA ASP A 24 -7.56 -7.25 28.79
C ASP A 24 -6.24 -7.96 29.07
N PRO A 25 -5.97 -8.44 30.30
CA PRO A 25 -4.79 -9.23 30.55
C PRO A 25 -4.63 -10.32 29.49
N GLY A 26 -5.66 -11.10 29.16
CA GLY A 26 -5.54 -12.21 28.20
C GLY A 26 -5.02 -11.82 26.80
N ASP A 27 -5.06 -10.53 26.43
CA ASP A 27 -4.50 -10.00 25.19
C ASP A 27 -2.98 -9.77 25.24
N VAL A 28 -2.37 -9.77 26.43
CA VAL A 28 -0.96 -9.44 26.70
C VAL A 28 -0.26 -10.44 27.65
N MET A 29 -0.94 -10.94 28.70
CA MET A 29 -0.53 -11.93 29.73
C MET A 29 -1.76 -12.47 30.54
N PRO A 30 -1.83 -13.69 31.08
CA PRO A 30 -3.01 -14.19 31.85
C PRO A 30 -3.57 -13.25 32.97
N PRO A 31 -4.85 -13.35 33.39
CA PRO A 31 -5.57 -12.35 34.19
C PRO A 31 -4.91 -11.86 35.50
N GLY A 32 -4.80 -10.53 35.65
CA GLY A 32 -4.48 -9.79 36.89
C GLY A 32 -3.08 -9.13 36.91
N TRP A 33 -3.02 -7.83 37.21
CA TRP A 33 -1.76 -7.09 37.33
C TRP A 33 -1.19 -7.12 38.75
N THR A 34 0.03 -7.65 38.89
CA THR A 34 0.84 -7.63 40.12
C THR A 34 2.26 -7.11 39.80
N PRO A 35 3.07 -6.72 40.80
CA PRO A 35 4.47 -6.34 40.56
C PRO A 35 5.28 -7.41 39.81
N ASP A 36 5.10 -8.69 40.19
CA ASP A 36 5.79 -9.81 39.54
C ASP A 36 5.37 -9.94 38.06
N ARG A 37 4.08 -9.75 37.75
CA ARG A 37 3.59 -9.77 36.36
C ARG A 37 4.07 -8.59 35.54
N ALA A 38 4.23 -7.43 36.16
CA ALA A 38 4.84 -6.28 35.49
C ALA A 38 6.30 -6.58 35.12
N GLU A 39 7.03 -7.31 35.97
CA GLU A 39 8.39 -7.73 35.65
C GLU A 39 8.44 -8.81 34.56
N GLU A 40 7.57 -9.81 34.59
CA GLU A 40 7.44 -10.80 33.51
C GLU A 40 7.11 -10.13 32.16
N PHE A 41 6.20 -9.13 32.16
CA PHE A 41 5.90 -8.33 30.97
C PHE A 41 7.16 -7.64 30.45
N ARG A 42 7.95 -7.03 31.34
CA ARG A 42 9.21 -6.39 30.97
C ARG A 42 10.18 -7.39 30.36
N GLU A 43 10.40 -8.53 31.02
CA GLU A 43 11.32 -9.56 30.53
C GLU A 43 10.92 -10.07 29.14
N PHE A 44 9.63 -10.37 28.94
CA PHE A 44 9.10 -10.83 27.67
C PHE A 44 9.31 -9.81 26.55
N TYR A 45 8.89 -8.56 26.73
CA TYR A 45 9.00 -7.54 25.68
C TYR A 45 10.43 -7.00 25.52
N ARG A 46 11.28 -7.08 26.55
CA ARG A 46 12.71 -6.76 26.46
C ARG A 46 13.44 -7.70 25.49
N ALA A 47 13.04 -8.97 25.46
CA ALA A 47 13.56 -9.93 24.48
C ALA A 47 13.15 -9.61 23.02
N LEU A 48 12.14 -8.76 22.83
CA LEU A 48 11.59 -8.41 21.51
C LEU A 48 12.02 -7.03 21.00
N LEU A 49 12.79 -6.24 21.77
CA LEU A 49 13.09 -4.83 21.45
C LEU A 49 13.61 -4.62 20.02
N ALA A 50 14.48 -5.52 19.54
CA ALA A 50 15.07 -5.43 18.19
C ALA A 50 14.04 -5.55 17.06
N ASP A 51 12.91 -6.21 17.31
CA ASP A 51 11.89 -6.54 16.32
C ASP A 51 10.53 -5.88 16.61
N ALA A 52 10.46 -4.99 17.61
CA ALA A 52 9.22 -4.42 18.14
C ALA A 52 9.11 -2.91 17.89
N TYR A 53 7.89 -2.44 17.65
CA TYR A 53 7.58 -1.03 17.40
C TYR A 53 6.37 -0.58 18.21
N GLU A 54 6.50 0.53 18.94
CA GLU A 54 5.34 1.24 19.48
C GLU A 54 4.46 1.74 18.34
N ILE A 55 3.16 1.46 18.44
CA ILE A 55 2.16 2.04 17.55
C ILE A 55 1.79 3.41 18.13
N ARG A 56 2.02 4.45 17.34
CA ARG A 56 1.88 5.84 17.77
C ARG A 56 0.72 6.50 17.04
N ASP A 57 -0.25 7.03 17.77
CA ASP A 57 -1.23 7.98 17.23
C ASP A 57 -0.89 9.39 17.71
N GLY A 58 -0.18 10.13 16.85
CA GLY A 58 0.51 11.35 17.28
C GLY A 58 1.50 11.04 18.40
N ASP A 59 1.34 11.74 19.54
CA ASP A 59 2.23 11.58 20.70
C ASP A 59 1.81 10.45 21.67
N ARG A 60 0.74 9.72 21.35
CA ARG A 60 0.20 8.67 22.23
C ARG A 60 0.63 7.29 21.74
N THR A 61 1.10 6.45 22.66
CA THR A 61 1.27 5.01 22.40
C THR A 61 -0.08 4.36 22.53
N VAL A 62 -0.50 3.62 21.49
CA VAL A 62 -1.83 2.99 21.40
C VAL A 62 -1.75 1.47 21.20
N GLY A 63 -0.54 0.92 21.18
CA GLY A 63 -0.30 -0.50 21.06
C GLY A 63 1.15 -0.82 20.66
N MET A 64 1.35 -2.07 20.25
CA MET A 64 2.63 -2.65 19.86
C MET A 64 2.45 -3.51 18.62
N ILE A 65 3.39 -3.43 17.68
CA ILE A 65 3.50 -4.40 16.58
C ILE A 65 4.94 -4.87 16.43
N ARG A 66 5.13 -6.16 16.16
CA ARG A 66 6.45 -6.74 15.88
C ARG A 66 6.62 -7.13 14.42
N LEU A 67 7.86 -7.21 13.96
CA LEU A 67 8.28 -7.78 12.69
C LEU A 67 9.62 -8.49 12.89
N THR A 68 9.60 -9.83 12.90
CA THR A 68 10.83 -10.62 13.05
C THR A 68 11.66 -10.63 11.76
N ALA A 69 12.92 -11.08 11.86
CA ALA A 69 13.76 -11.33 10.69
C ALA A 69 13.17 -12.34 9.69
N ALA A 70 12.29 -13.25 10.15
CA ALA A 70 11.59 -14.21 9.29
C ALA A 70 10.31 -13.64 8.65
N GLY A 71 9.93 -12.39 8.97
CA GLY A 71 8.72 -11.75 8.48
C GLY A 71 7.46 -12.05 9.30
N GLU A 72 7.59 -12.60 10.50
CA GLU A 72 6.44 -12.82 11.37
C GLU A 72 6.03 -11.53 12.08
N THR A 73 4.73 -11.25 12.09
CA THR A 73 4.15 -10.12 12.80
C THR A 73 3.15 -10.55 13.86
N GLY A 74 3.17 -9.83 14.98
CA GLY A 74 2.19 -9.91 16.05
C GLY A 74 1.82 -8.50 16.45
N LEU A 75 0.55 -8.26 16.71
CA LEU A 75 -0.03 -6.95 16.96
C LEU A 75 -0.89 -6.98 18.22
N TRP A 76 -0.72 -5.98 19.07
CA TRP A 76 -1.64 -5.66 20.14
C TRP A 76 -2.05 -4.18 20.04
N VAL A 77 -3.35 -3.91 20.12
CA VAL A 77 -3.93 -2.56 20.13
C VAL A 77 -4.80 -2.42 21.38
N ALA A 78 -4.58 -1.33 22.10
CA ALA A 78 -5.32 -1.00 23.31
C ALA A 78 -6.82 -0.83 23.03
N ARG A 79 -7.68 -1.19 23.98
CA ARG A 79 -9.14 -1.26 23.76
C ARG A 79 -9.72 0.08 23.32
N SER A 80 -9.27 1.18 23.91
CA SER A 80 -9.71 2.53 23.55
C SER A 80 -9.34 2.96 22.12
N ALA A 81 -8.39 2.26 21.48
CA ALA A 81 -7.93 2.53 20.12
C ALA A 81 -8.47 1.52 19.07
N ARG A 82 -9.25 0.52 19.48
CA ARG A 82 -9.88 -0.45 18.56
C ARG A 82 -11.01 0.20 17.76
N GLY A 83 -11.29 -0.33 16.57
CA GLY A 83 -12.35 0.18 15.68
C GLY A 83 -12.01 1.47 14.91
N ALA A 84 -10.93 2.17 15.26
CA ALA A 84 -10.49 3.39 14.57
C ALA A 84 -9.54 3.14 13.38
N GLY A 85 -9.41 1.88 12.92
CA GLY A 85 -8.53 1.51 11.81
C GLY A 85 -7.04 1.45 12.15
N VAL A 86 -6.66 1.61 13.42
CA VAL A 86 -5.26 1.60 13.91
C VAL A 86 -4.52 0.35 13.49
N GLY A 87 -5.11 -0.84 13.70
CA GLY A 87 -4.48 -2.11 13.37
C GLY A 87 -4.15 -2.25 11.87
N ALA A 88 -5.05 -1.83 10.99
CA ALA A 88 -4.80 -1.88 9.55
C ALA A 88 -3.66 -0.94 9.13
N GLN A 89 -3.60 0.27 9.70
CA GLN A 89 -2.50 1.19 9.44
C GLN A 89 -1.18 0.64 9.99
N ALA A 90 -1.17 0.08 11.21
CA ALA A 90 0.02 -0.49 11.82
C ALA A 90 0.60 -1.67 11.01
N VAL A 91 -0.25 -2.60 10.56
CA VAL A 91 0.22 -3.72 9.71
C VAL A 91 0.71 -3.20 8.35
N SER A 92 0.05 -2.20 7.75
CA SER A 92 0.54 -1.58 6.51
C SER A 92 1.94 -0.98 6.69
N ARG A 93 2.21 -0.31 7.82
CA ARG A 93 3.55 0.19 8.15
C ARG A 93 4.55 -0.94 8.38
N VAL A 94 4.15 -2.05 8.96
CA VAL A 94 5.03 -3.23 9.08
C VAL A 94 5.35 -3.84 7.72
N VAL A 95 4.42 -3.87 6.77
CA VAL A 95 4.70 -4.29 5.39
C VAL A 95 5.71 -3.35 4.72
N GLU A 96 5.65 -2.04 4.98
CA GLU A 96 6.68 -1.07 4.53
C GLU A 96 8.06 -1.38 5.16
N GLN A 97 8.10 -1.69 6.46
CA GLN A 97 9.34 -2.11 7.13
C GLN A 97 9.88 -3.44 6.56
N ALA A 98 8.99 -4.38 6.24
CA ALA A 98 9.37 -5.66 5.63
C ALA A 98 9.98 -5.45 4.24
N LEU A 99 9.43 -4.54 3.45
CA LEU A 99 9.98 -4.15 2.15
C LEU A 99 11.41 -3.58 2.30
N LEU A 100 11.64 -2.68 3.26
CA LEU A 100 12.97 -2.12 3.54
C LEU A 100 13.99 -3.19 3.98
N ARG A 101 13.53 -4.26 4.63
CA ARG A 101 14.35 -5.41 5.04
C ARG A 101 14.53 -6.45 3.92
N GLY A 102 13.97 -6.21 2.72
CA GLY A 102 14.04 -7.14 1.59
C GLY A 102 13.17 -8.40 1.75
N LEU A 103 12.24 -8.40 2.70
CA LEU A 103 11.31 -9.50 2.90
C LEU A 103 10.27 -9.51 1.78
N ARG A 104 9.88 -10.71 1.35
CA ARG A 104 8.84 -10.92 0.32
C ARG A 104 7.47 -11.20 0.91
N VAL A 105 7.41 -11.51 2.20
CA VAL A 105 6.22 -12.02 2.86
C VAL A 105 6.22 -11.53 4.29
N VAL A 106 5.04 -11.14 4.77
CA VAL A 106 4.75 -10.98 6.20
C VAL A 106 3.71 -12.03 6.59
N THR A 107 3.99 -12.81 7.63
CA THR A 107 3.06 -13.80 8.18
C THR A 107 2.49 -13.31 9.51
N ALA A 108 1.21 -13.57 9.75
CA ALA A 108 0.56 -13.30 11.01
C ALA A 108 -0.19 -14.54 11.48
N GLU A 109 -0.14 -14.82 12.77
CA GLU A 109 -0.91 -15.88 13.40
C GLU A 109 -1.99 -15.26 14.30
N THR A 110 -3.19 -15.83 14.25
CA THR A 110 -4.31 -15.42 15.10
C THR A 110 -5.27 -16.59 15.29
N THR A 111 -6.43 -16.35 15.92
CA THR A 111 -7.47 -17.38 16.10
C THR A 111 -8.68 -17.12 15.22
N ALA A 112 -9.43 -18.17 14.90
CA ALA A 112 -10.66 -18.07 14.10
C ALA A 112 -11.70 -17.14 14.75
N GLY A 113 -11.72 -17.08 16.08
CA GLY A 113 -12.57 -16.16 16.86
C GLY A 113 -12.14 -14.69 16.80
N ASN A 114 -10.93 -14.35 16.33
CA ASN A 114 -10.45 -12.96 16.28
C ASN A 114 -10.95 -12.22 15.02
N ALA A 115 -12.26 -11.94 14.98
CA ALA A 115 -12.91 -11.30 13.85
C ALA A 115 -12.26 -9.95 13.45
N ALA A 116 -11.74 -9.20 14.43
CA ALA A 116 -11.07 -7.92 14.19
C ALA A 116 -9.72 -8.11 13.45
N ALA A 117 -8.88 -9.05 13.89
CA ALA A 117 -7.62 -9.37 13.21
C ALA A 117 -7.89 -9.90 11.80
N LEU A 118 -8.84 -10.82 11.63
CA LEU A 118 -9.20 -11.35 10.31
C LEU A 118 -9.73 -10.28 9.36
N ALA A 119 -10.51 -9.31 9.84
CA ALA A 119 -10.95 -8.18 9.03
C ALA A 119 -9.78 -7.31 8.55
N VAL A 120 -8.80 -7.04 9.42
CA VAL A 120 -7.57 -6.31 9.05
C VAL A 120 -6.77 -7.09 8.01
N LEU A 121 -6.50 -8.37 8.24
CA LEU A 121 -5.71 -9.22 7.35
C LEU A 121 -6.36 -9.33 5.96
N ARG A 122 -7.67 -9.57 5.90
CA ARG A 122 -8.41 -9.62 4.63
C ARG A 122 -8.38 -8.28 3.89
N ARG A 123 -8.53 -7.16 4.62
CA ARG A 123 -8.46 -5.81 4.02
C ARG A 123 -7.09 -5.54 3.39
N LEU A 124 -6.04 -6.12 3.96
CA LEU A 124 -4.66 -6.02 3.45
C LEU A 124 -4.34 -7.08 2.38
N GLY A 125 -5.34 -7.85 1.93
CA GLY A 125 -5.17 -8.85 0.88
C GLY A 125 -4.39 -10.09 1.34
N ALA A 126 -4.35 -10.37 2.63
CA ALA A 126 -3.69 -11.57 3.13
C ALA A 126 -4.39 -12.83 2.61
N ALA A 127 -3.62 -13.80 2.14
CA ALA A 127 -4.11 -15.18 1.99
C ALA A 127 -4.27 -15.77 3.39
N VAL A 128 -5.46 -16.26 3.72
CA VAL A 128 -5.79 -16.77 5.06
C VAL A 128 -6.05 -18.26 5.01
N GLU A 129 -5.29 -19.02 5.80
CA GLU A 129 -5.44 -20.45 6.02
C GLU A 129 -5.95 -20.70 7.44
N VAL A 130 -6.97 -21.54 7.57
CA VAL A 130 -7.62 -21.86 8.86
C VAL A 130 -7.42 -23.35 9.14
N ASP A 131 -6.90 -23.68 10.33
CA ASP A 131 -6.72 -25.04 10.84
C ASP A 131 -7.29 -25.14 12.26
N GLY A 132 -8.52 -25.65 12.37
CA GLY A 132 -9.29 -25.61 13.62
C GLY A 132 -9.49 -24.17 14.12
N GLU A 133 -9.02 -23.89 15.34
CA GLU A 133 -9.03 -22.55 15.93
C GLU A 133 -7.84 -21.67 15.48
N ALA A 134 -6.78 -22.27 14.92
CA ALA A 134 -5.59 -21.54 14.50
C ALA A 134 -5.79 -20.94 13.10
N VAL A 135 -5.34 -19.69 12.92
CA VAL A 135 -5.36 -19.02 11.63
C VAL A 135 -3.97 -18.50 11.30
N ARG A 136 -3.48 -18.85 10.11
CA ARG A 136 -2.26 -18.28 9.53
C ARG A 136 -2.64 -17.38 8.36
N ALA A 137 -2.16 -16.16 8.38
CA ALA A 137 -2.35 -15.19 7.32
C ALA A 137 -1.01 -14.83 6.70
N ARG A 138 -0.98 -14.74 5.37
CA ARG A 138 0.20 -14.42 4.58
C ARG A 138 -0.07 -13.18 3.73
N ILE A 139 0.69 -12.13 3.97
CA ILE A 139 0.67 -10.88 3.20
C ILE A 139 1.90 -10.88 2.30
N GLU A 140 1.70 -10.88 0.99
CA GLU A 140 2.79 -10.69 0.04
C GLU A 140 3.30 -9.25 0.14
N VAL A 141 4.60 -9.10 0.37
CA VAL A 141 5.28 -7.81 0.39
C VAL A 141 5.58 -7.42 -1.06
N PRO A 142 4.99 -6.33 -1.56
CA PRO A 142 5.16 -5.92 -2.93
C PRO A 142 6.55 -5.30 -3.12
N ALA A 143 7.49 -6.16 -3.48
CA ALA A 143 8.86 -5.82 -3.81
C ALA A 143 9.09 -5.87 -5.32
N GLU A 144 10.19 -5.28 -5.78
CA GLU A 144 10.60 -5.30 -7.19
C GLU A 144 10.61 -6.73 -7.78
N PRO A 145 10.50 -6.89 -9.11
CA PRO A 145 10.66 -8.18 -9.76
C PRO A 145 11.95 -8.89 -9.33
N SER A 146 11.91 -10.22 -9.27
CA SER A 146 13.08 -10.99 -8.81
C SER A 146 14.29 -10.72 -9.72
N PRO A 147 15.51 -10.50 -9.17
CA PRO A 147 16.72 -10.32 -9.97
C PRO A 147 17.13 -11.59 -10.74
N ARG A 148 16.41 -12.71 -10.54
CA ARG A 148 16.62 -13.98 -11.26
C ARG A 148 15.80 -14.09 -12.55
N ILE A 149 14.86 -13.18 -12.79
CA ILE A 149 14.08 -13.19 -14.04
C ILE A 149 14.98 -12.71 -15.17
N ALA A 150 15.22 -13.58 -16.16
CA ALA A 150 16.04 -13.25 -17.32
C ALA A 150 15.21 -12.78 -18.53
N ASP A 151 13.92 -13.10 -18.57
CA ASP A 151 13.02 -12.70 -19.66
C ASP A 151 12.66 -11.20 -19.56
N PRO A 152 13.10 -10.36 -20.53
CA PRO A 152 12.80 -8.93 -20.51
C PRO A 152 11.31 -8.61 -20.62
N ALA A 153 10.52 -9.46 -21.30
CA ALA A 153 9.09 -9.24 -21.45
C ALA A 153 8.39 -9.37 -20.10
N ARG A 154 8.66 -10.49 -19.42
CA ARG A 154 8.20 -10.71 -18.06
C ARG A 154 8.67 -9.61 -17.10
N LEU A 155 9.94 -9.20 -17.15
CA LEU A 155 10.46 -8.11 -16.32
C LEU A 155 9.68 -6.81 -16.52
N ALA A 156 9.42 -6.41 -17.76
CA ALA A 156 8.71 -5.17 -18.06
C ALA A 156 7.28 -5.18 -17.50
N HIS A 157 6.56 -6.31 -17.62
CA HIS A 157 5.23 -6.47 -17.04
C HIS A 157 5.25 -6.47 -15.51
N GLU A 158 6.18 -7.21 -14.88
CA GLU A 158 6.27 -7.27 -13.42
C GLU A 158 6.69 -5.90 -12.82
N TYR A 159 7.60 -5.16 -13.46
CA TYR A 159 7.96 -3.80 -13.01
C TYR A 159 6.79 -2.83 -13.15
N LEU A 160 6.01 -2.92 -14.23
CA LEU A 160 4.81 -2.09 -14.40
C LEU A 160 3.78 -2.38 -13.30
N ASP A 161 3.53 -3.65 -12.99
CA ASP A 161 2.62 -4.03 -11.90
C ASP A 161 3.17 -3.65 -10.52
N PHE A 162 4.48 -3.75 -10.31
CA PHE A 162 5.14 -3.22 -9.11
C PHE A 162 4.80 -1.74 -8.92
N HIS A 163 5.03 -0.89 -9.93
CA HIS A 163 4.77 0.55 -9.78
C HIS A 163 3.28 0.91 -9.69
N ARG A 164 2.39 0.19 -10.39
CA ARG A 164 0.93 0.34 -10.23
C ARG A 164 0.49 0.12 -8.78
N ASN A 165 1.03 -0.93 -8.17
CA ASN A 165 0.75 -1.23 -6.77
C ASN A 165 1.42 -0.22 -5.84
N THR A 166 2.64 0.22 -6.14
CA THR A 166 3.37 1.22 -5.36
C THR A 166 2.64 2.55 -5.31
N LEU A 167 2.06 3.01 -6.42
CA LEU A 167 1.20 4.19 -6.46
C LEU A 167 0.09 4.11 -5.41
N LEU A 168 -0.70 3.04 -5.42
CA LEU A 168 -1.85 2.91 -4.53
C LEU A 168 -1.43 2.84 -3.06
N ARG A 169 -0.35 2.12 -2.75
CA ARG A 169 0.18 2.03 -1.38
C ARG A 169 0.64 3.38 -0.84
N LYS A 170 1.36 4.16 -1.64
CA LYS A 170 1.87 5.47 -1.19
C LYS A 170 0.75 6.47 -0.89
N LEU A 171 -0.47 6.23 -1.39
CA LEU A 171 -1.65 7.03 -1.07
C LEU A 171 -2.37 6.56 0.20
N ASP A 172 -2.02 5.40 0.74
CA ASP A 172 -2.66 4.88 1.94
C ASP A 172 -2.22 5.67 3.19
N GLY A 173 -3.20 5.92 4.06
CA GLY A 173 -3.03 6.78 5.23
C GLY A 173 -3.18 8.28 4.97
N LEU A 174 -3.29 8.73 3.71
CA LEU A 174 -3.67 10.11 3.41
C LEU A 174 -5.17 10.34 3.64
N SER A 175 -5.52 11.48 4.24
CA SER A 175 -6.91 11.93 4.36
C SER A 175 -7.46 12.42 3.02
N GLU A 176 -8.80 12.50 2.89
CA GLU A 176 -9.45 13.08 1.70
C GLU A 176 -8.94 14.48 1.37
N GLN A 177 -8.73 15.31 2.40
CA GLN A 177 -8.17 16.65 2.22
C GLN A 177 -6.74 16.60 1.66
N GLN A 178 -5.89 15.70 2.19
CA GLN A 178 -4.52 15.56 1.72
C GLN A 178 -4.45 15.00 0.29
N LEU A 179 -5.36 14.08 -0.07
CA LEU A 179 -5.45 13.52 -1.43
C LEU A 179 -5.85 14.56 -2.48
N ARG A 180 -6.65 15.56 -2.10
CA ARG A 180 -7.19 16.60 -3.00
C ARG A 180 -6.40 17.92 -2.96
N ALA A 181 -5.52 18.11 -1.99
CA ALA A 181 -4.73 19.33 -1.87
C ALA A 181 -3.40 19.21 -2.62
N SER A 182 -3.02 20.30 -3.30
CA SER A 182 -1.67 20.42 -3.84
C SER A 182 -0.68 20.84 -2.77
N ARG A 183 0.55 20.33 -2.85
CA ARG A 183 1.72 20.79 -2.07
C ARG A 183 2.73 21.57 -2.90
N VAL A 184 2.44 21.77 -4.18
CA VAL A 184 3.34 22.42 -5.13
C VAL A 184 2.60 23.46 -5.99
N PRO A 185 3.29 24.51 -6.49
CA PRO A 185 2.65 25.59 -7.26
C PRO A 185 1.96 25.14 -8.56
N SER A 186 2.32 23.97 -9.12
CA SER A 186 1.75 23.46 -10.37
C SER A 186 0.30 22.99 -10.26
N GLY A 187 -0.27 22.95 -9.04
CA GLY A 187 -1.61 22.44 -8.78
C GLY A 187 -1.73 20.91 -8.83
N TRP A 188 -0.61 20.19 -8.88
CA TRP A 188 -0.59 18.72 -8.84
C TRP A 188 -1.19 18.20 -7.53
N THR A 189 -2.04 17.18 -7.60
CA THR A 189 -2.62 16.53 -6.42
C THR A 189 -2.41 15.02 -6.46
N PRO A 190 -2.28 14.34 -5.30
CA PRO A 190 -2.15 12.89 -5.27
C PRO A 190 -3.32 12.16 -5.96
N LEU A 191 -4.56 12.65 -5.78
CA LEU A 191 -5.73 12.05 -6.42
C LEU A 191 -5.80 12.36 -7.92
N GLY A 192 -5.41 13.56 -8.34
CA GLY A 192 -5.27 13.92 -9.75
C GLY A 192 -4.22 13.06 -10.46
N LEU A 193 -3.14 12.66 -9.78
CA LEU A 193 -2.17 11.71 -10.32
C LEU A 193 -2.81 10.34 -10.61
N VAL A 194 -3.65 9.81 -9.71
CA VAL A 194 -4.32 8.53 -9.93
C VAL A 194 -5.27 8.61 -11.13
N LYS A 195 -6.04 9.70 -11.23
CA LYS A 195 -6.92 9.95 -12.39
C LYS A 195 -6.09 10.01 -13.67
N HIS A 196 -4.97 10.74 -13.65
CA HIS A 196 -4.09 10.85 -14.81
C HIS A 196 -3.58 9.49 -15.26
N LEU A 197 -2.99 8.70 -14.35
CA LEU A 197 -2.47 7.38 -14.68
C LEU A 197 -3.57 6.42 -15.17
N ALA A 198 -4.81 6.54 -14.66
CA ALA A 198 -5.94 5.78 -15.18
C ALA A 198 -6.26 6.13 -16.64
N HIS A 199 -6.25 7.42 -17.00
CA HIS A 199 -6.44 7.85 -18.39
C HIS A 199 -5.24 7.46 -19.28
N VAL A 200 -4.01 7.53 -18.78
CA VAL A 200 -2.81 7.11 -19.53
C VAL A 200 -2.87 5.61 -19.86
N GLU A 201 -3.25 4.75 -18.90
CA GLU A 201 -3.50 3.31 -19.13
C GLU A 201 -4.54 3.07 -20.22
N LEU A 202 -5.72 3.68 -20.06
CA LEU A 202 -6.82 3.59 -21.01
C LEU A 202 -6.38 4.04 -22.41
N ARG A 203 -5.65 5.15 -22.49
CA ARG A 203 -5.28 5.76 -23.76
C ARG A 203 -4.24 4.93 -24.50
N TRP A 204 -3.24 4.40 -23.81
CA TRP A 204 -2.19 3.61 -24.46
C TRP A 204 -2.61 2.19 -24.78
N PHE A 205 -3.23 1.46 -23.84
CA PHE A 205 -3.59 0.06 -24.07
C PHE A 205 -4.90 -0.08 -24.83
N ARG A 206 -5.96 0.63 -24.42
CA ARG A 206 -7.30 0.44 -25.03
C ARG A 206 -7.44 1.24 -26.32
N TRP A 207 -7.20 2.54 -26.26
CA TRP A 207 -7.47 3.43 -27.38
C TRP A 207 -6.44 3.31 -28.51
N TYR A 208 -5.14 3.37 -28.19
CA TYR A 208 -4.07 3.25 -29.18
C TYR A 208 -3.79 1.80 -29.55
N PHE A 209 -3.40 0.96 -28.58
CA PHE A 209 -2.93 -0.39 -28.89
C PHE A 209 -4.04 -1.31 -29.41
N ALA A 210 -5.09 -1.52 -28.62
CA ALA A 210 -6.22 -2.38 -29.01
C ALA A 210 -7.16 -1.71 -30.02
N GLY A 211 -7.04 -0.39 -30.24
CA GLY A 211 -7.89 0.34 -31.19
C GLY A 211 -9.35 0.49 -30.76
N GLU A 212 -9.67 0.19 -29.50
CA GLU A 212 -11.03 0.29 -28.96
C GLU A 212 -11.61 1.69 -29.18
N ASP A 213 -12.93 1.76 -29.40
CA ASP A 213 -13.60 3.05 -29.45
C ASP A 213 -13.82 3.56 -28.03
N VAL A 214 -13.13 4.66 -27.70
CA VAL A 214 -13.16 5.28 -26.40
C VAL A 214 -13.56 6.73 -26.59
N ALA A 215 -14.71 7.11 -26.03
CA ALA A 215 -15.30 8.43 -26.22
C ALA A 215 -14.38 9.55 -25.71
N GLU A 216 -13.83 9.40 -24.50
CA GLU A 216 -13.08 10.46 -23.81
C GLU A 216 -11.71 9.97 -23.32
N PRO A 217 -10.75 9.72 -24.23
CA PRO A 217 -9.46 9.14 -23.89
C PRO A 217 -8.56 10.06 -23.06
N ARG A 218 -8.94 11.33 -22.88
CA ARG A 218 -8.25 12.33 -22.06
C ARG A 218 -9.11 12.91 -20.94
N GLY A 219 -10.28 12.30 -20.68
CA GLY A 219 -11.30 12.83 -19.77
C GLY A 219 -12.20 13.87 -20.45
N ASN A 220 -13.03 14.52 -19.62
CA ASN A 220 -14.04 15.50 -20.03
C ASN A 220 -13.42 16.61 -20.90
N PRO A 221 -13.81 16.75 -22.19
CA PRO A 221 -13.21 17.73 -23.09
C PRO A 221 -13.55 19.19 -22.71
N ALA A 222 -14.55 19.41 -21.86
CA ALA A 222 -14.92 20.73 -21.35
C ALA A 222 -14.05 21.19 -20.17
N VAL A 223 -13.16 20.34 -19.65
CA VAL A 223 -12.32 20.62 -18.49
C VAL A 223 -10.85 20.73 -18.90
N GLU A 224 -10.23 21.85 -18.53
CA GLU A 224 -8.80 22.03 -18.72
C GLU A 224 -8.02 20.96 -17.95
N ARG A 225 -7.12 20.26 -18.66
CA ARG A 225 -6.32 19.15 -18.13
C ARG A 225 -7.19 18.12 -17.37
N ALA A 226 -8.34 17.73 -17.94
CA ALA A 226 -9.34 16.86 -17.29
C ALA A 226 -8.77 15.60 -16.62
N GLU A 227 -7.79 14.94 -17.23
CA GLU A 227 -7.14 13.77 -16.61
C GLU A 227 -6.38 14.08 -15.31
N TRP A 228 -6.03 15.34 -15.04
CA TRP A 228 -5.40 15.80 -13.79
C TRP A 228 -6.39 16.46 -12.83
N THR A 229 -7.52 16.96 -13.34
CA THR A 229 -8.51 17.73 -12.57
C THR A 229 -9.53 16.80 -11.96
N VAL A 230 -9.59 16.75 -10.62
CA VAL A 230 -10.64 16.02 -9.90
C VAL A 230 -11.88 16.91 -9.86
N GLU A 231 -12.91 16.52 -10.61
CA GLU A 231 -14.15 17.27 -10.81
C GLU A 231 -15.12 17.13 -9.63
N GLU A 232 -16.09 18.03 -9.56
CA GLU A 232 -17.17 17.95 -8.57
C GLU A 232 -17.98 16.65 -8.79
N GLY A 233 -18.22 15.90 -7.70
CA GLY A 233 -18.90 14.61 -7.74
C GLY A 233 -17.98 13.39 -7.92
N GLU A 234 -16.72 13.57 -8.34
CA GLU A 234 -15.77 12.47 -8.37
C GLU A 234 -15.30 12.10 -6.96
N THR A 235 -15.41 10.82 -6.60
CA THR A 235 -14.99 10.30 -5.30
C THR A 235 -13.61 9.66 -5.38
N THR A 236 -12.86 9.69 -4.27
CA THR A 236 -11.56 9.01 -4.16
C THR A 236 -11.68 7.51 -4.45
N ALA A 237 -12.73 6.88 -3.92
CA ALA A 237 -13.02 5.47 -4.18
C ALA A 237 -13.29 5.21 -5.67
N GLY A 238 -14.08 6.08 -6.31
CA GLY A 238 -14.38 6.00 -7.75
C GLY A 238 -13.14 6.11 -8.62
N ILE A 239 -12.28 7.10 -8.37
CA ILE A 239 -11.03 7.29 -9.13
C ILE A 239 -10.08 6.11 -8.95
N ARG A 240 -9.91 5.60 -7.71
CA ARG A 240 -9.09 4.40 -7.47
C ARG A 240 -9.69 3.15 -8.12
N ALA A 241 -11.01 3.02 -8.17
CA ALA A 241 -11.67 1.91 -8.85
C ALA A 241 -11.47 2.00 -10.37
N PHE A 242 -11.61 3.20 -10.95
CA PHE A 242 -11.35 3.45 -12.36
C PHE A 242 -9.91 3.11 -12.74
N HIS A 243 -8.93 3.57 -11.95
CA HIS A 243 -7.51 3.21 -12.13
C HIS A 243 -7.28 1.70 -12.15
N ARG A 244 -7.83 0.98 -11.15
CA ARG A 244 -7.72 -0.48 -11.06
C ARG A 244 -8.37 -1.18 -12.26
N GLN A 245 -9.53 -0.71 -12.70
CA GLN A 245 -10.21 -1.23 -13.88
C GLN A 245 -9.36 -1.06 -15.14
N GLN A 246 -8.75 0.12 -15.35
CA GLN A 246 -7.90 0.35 -16.51
C GLN A 246 -6.64 -0.51 -16.45
N CYS A 247 -6.00 -0.64 -15.28
CA CYS A 247 -4.86 -1.55 -15.11
C CYS A 247 -5.22 -3.02 -15.43
N ALA A 248 -6.39 -3.49 -14.98
CA ALA A 248 -6.86 -4.84 -15.28
C ALA A 248 -7.05 -5.03 -16.80
N ARG A 249 -7.72 -4.08 -17.46
CA ARG A 249 -7.90 -4.13 -18.92
C ARG A 249 -6.56 -4.06 -19.68
N SER A 250 -5.63 -3.24 -19.24
CA SER A 250 -4.27 -3.18 -19.80
C SER A 250 -3.55 -4.53 -19.72
N ARG A 251 -3.70 -5.28 -18.62
CA ARG A 251 -3.12 -6.63 -18.50
C ARG A 251 -3.74 -7.61 -19.48
N GLU A 252 -5.06 -7.62 -19.61
CA GLU A 252 -5.76 -8.49 -20.56
C GLU A 252 -5.28 -8.25 -21.99
N ILE A 253 -5.18 -6.97 -22.38
CA ILE A 253 -4.72 -6.56 -23.72
C ILE A 253 -3.26 -6.99 -23.94
N ALA A 254 -2.38 -6.72 -22.97
CA ALA A 254 -0.98 -7.06 -23.10
C ALA A 254 -0.72 -8.58 -23.10
N ALA A 255 -1.50 -9.35 -22.34
CA ALA A 255 -1.38 -10.81 -22.29
C ALA A 255 -1.86 -11.50 -23.58
N ALA A 256 -2.65 -10.82 -24.41
CA ALA A 256 -3.23 -11.34 -25.63
C ALA A 256 -2.43 -10.97 -26.91
N ALA A 257 -1.27 -10.34 -26.77
CA ALA A 257 -0.49 -9.82 -27.88
C ALA A 257 1.02 -10.03 -27.69
N ASP A 258 1.76 -10.01 -28.79
CA ASP A 258 3.22 -10.07 -28.77
C ASP A 258 3.81 -8.68 -28.57
N LEU A 259 4.97 -8.61 -27.91
CA LEU A 259 5.67 -7.33 -27.70
C LEU A 259 6.05 -6.60 -28.99
N ALA A 260 6.16 -7.32 -30.10
CA ALA A 260 6.44 -6.77 -31.42
C ALA A 260 5.20 -6.22 -32.14
N ASP A 261 3.99 -6.53 -31.67
CA ASP A 261 2.75 -6.05 -32.26
C ASP A 261 2.64 -4.54 -32.17
N ARG A 262 1.99 -3.94 -33.17
CA ARG A 262 1.87 -2.50 -33.31
C ARG A 262 0.48 -2.02 -32.93
N ALA A 263 0.42 -0.79 -32.42
CA ALA A 263 -0.85 -0.16 -32.08
C ALA A 263 -1.80 -0.08 -33.28
N ALA A 264 -3.04 -0.52 -33.08
CA ALA A 264 -4.08 -0.56 -34.10
C ALA A 264 -4.58 0.83 -34.51
N ARG A 265 -4.51 1.81 -33.60
CA ARG A 265 -4.87 3.22 -33.84
C ARG A 265 -3.63 4.09 -33.70
N TRP A 266 -3.29 4.85 -34.74
CA TRP A 266 -2.20 5.84 -34.71
C TRP A 266 -2.40 6.93 -35.77
N PRO A 267 -2.06 8.20 -35.49
CA PRO A 267 -2.11 9.25 -36.51
C PRO A 267 -1.19 8.93 -37.69
N ARG A 268 -1.68 9.11 -38.92
CA ARG A 268 -0.93 8.77 -40.15
C ARG A 268 0.34 9.60 -40.35
N ASP A 269 0.34 10.83 -39.83
CA ASP A 269 1.41 11.82 -39.90
C ASP A 269 2.41 11.71 -38.73
N ALA A 270 2.13 10.89 -37.71
CA ALA A 270 2.98 10.71 -36.53
C ALA A 270 4.04 9.59 -36.69
N GLY A 271 4.33 9.17 -37.93
CA GLY A 271 5.27 8.08 -38.20
C GLY A 271 4.67 6.68 -37.92
N PRO A 272 5.52 5.63 -37.82
CA PRO A 272 5.03 4.27 -37.60
C PRO A 272 4.36 4.12 -36.22
N PRO A 273 3.27 3.34 -36.10
CA PRO A 273 2.64 3.07 -34.80
C PRO A 273 3.64 2.42 -33.83
N PRO A 274 3.62 2.79 -32.54
CA PRO A 274 4.49 2.19 -31.54
C PRO A 274 4.18 0.70 -31.36
N THR A 275 5.19 -0.08 -30.98
CA THR A 275 5.01 -1.48 -30.59
C THR A 275 4.51 -1.60 -29.16
N LEU A 276 3.94 -2.76 -28.79
CA LEU A 276 3.57 -3.04 -27.41
C LEU A 276 4.77 -2.93 -26.46
N ALA A 277 5.97 -3.38 -26.88
CA ALA A 277 7.20 -3.22 -26.11
C ALA A 277 7.46 -1.75 -25.74
N TRP A 278 7.32 -0.85 -26.73
CA TRP A 278 7.50 0.58 -26.52
C TRP A 278 6.45 1.13 -25.55
N ILE A 279 5.19 0.73 -25.72
CA ILE A 279 4.08 1.16 -24.85
C ILE A 279 4.31 0.71 -23.41
N VAL A 280 4.63 -0.57 -23.18
CA VAL A 280 4.87 -1.11 -21.83
C VAL A 280 6.04 -0.37 -21.17
N PHE A 281 7.14 -0.16 -21.89
CA PHE A 281 8.30 0.56 -21.35
C PHE A 281 7.98 2.03 -21.04
N HIS A 282 7.23 2.70 -21.91
CA HIS A 282 6.74 4.05 -21.65
C HIS A 282 5.87 4.09 -20.38
N MET A 283 4.99 3.11 -20.19
CA MET A 283 4.17 3.02 -18.98
C MET A 283 5.02 2.79 -17.72
N VAL A 284 6.04 1.93 -17.77
CA VAL A 284 6.99 1.78 -16.65
C VAL A 284 7.62 3.12 -16.29
N GLN A 285 8.13 3.86 -17.28
CA GLN A 285 8.73 5.18 -17.09
C GLN A 285 7.73 6.21 -16.55
N GLU A 286 6.49 6.21 -17.02
CA GLU A 286 5.44 7.10 -16.53
C GLU A 286 5.11 6.86 -15.06
N TYR A 287 4.92 5.61 -14.66
CA TYR A 287 4.67 5.28 -13.26
C TYR A 287 5.88 5.55 -12.38
N ALA A 288 7.09 5.12 -12.77
CA ALA A 288 8.29 5.33 -11.97
C ALA A 288 8.55 6.82 -11.71
N ARG A 289 8.41 7.66 -12.75
CA ARG A 289 8.53 9.12 -12.64
C ARG A 289 7.53 9.72 -11.64
N HIS A 290 6.28 9.27 -11.70
CA HIS A 290 5.21 9.81 -10.87
C HIS A 290 5.21 9.30 -9.43
N VAL A 291 5.61 8.05 -9.21
CA VAL A 291 5.80 7.49 -7.87
C VAL A 291 6.90 8.26 -7.12
N GLY A 292 8.00 8.62 -7.79
CA GLY A 292 9.05 9.47 -7.18
C GLY A 292 8.57 10.89 -6.84
N GLN A 293 7.65 11.47 -7.62
CA GLN A 293 7.02 12.75 -7.27
C GLN A 293 6.13 12.62 -6.03
N LEU A 294 5.43 11.50 -5.90
CA LEU A 294 4.58 11.22 -4.75
C LEU A 294 5.40 11.04 -3.47
N ASP A 295 6.64 10.53 -3.55
CA ASP A 295 7.55 10.46 -2.40
C ASP A 295 7.84 11.84 -1.80
N VAL A 296 8.20 12.81 -2.65
CA VAL A 296 8.44 14.20 -2.21
C VAL A 296 7.18 14.81 -1.60
N VAL A 297 6.01 14.57 -2.21
CA VAL A 297 4.75 15.12 -1.68
C VAL A 297 4.33 14.45 -0.39
N ARG A 298 4.61 13.17 -0.20
CA ARG A 298 4.38 12.45 1.07
C ARG A 298 5.25 13.03 2.16
N GLU A 299 6.54 13.19 1.93
CA GLU A 299 7.46 13.82 2.88
C GLU A 299 6.95 15.22 3.30
N LEU A 300 6.55 16.05 2.34
CA LEU A 300 6.00 17.39 2.61
C LEU A 300 4.64 17.38 3.31
N THR A 301 3.89 16.29 3.22
CA THR A 301 2.51 16.19 3.75
C THR A 301 2.46 15.60 5.15
N ASP A 302 3.27 14.59 5.42
CA ASP A 302 3.21 13.82 6.66
C ASP A 302 4.56 13.26 7.14
N GLY A 303 5.67 13.67 6.50
CA GLY A 303 7.01 13.21 6.84
C GLY A 303 7.29 11.75 6.49
N VAL A 304 6.35 11.03 5.85
CA VAL A 304 6.60 9.68 5.35
C VAL A 304 7.54 9.81 4.15
N THR A 305 8.76 9.35 4.33
CA THR A 305 9.70 9.15 3.24
C THR A 305 9.43 7.80 2.58
N GLY A 306 9.61 7.73 1.26
CA GLY A 306 9.37 6.49 0.52
C GLY A 306 10.34 5.37 0.92
N PRO A 307 9.87 4.11 0.98
CA PRO A 307 10.60 2.98 0.43
C PRO A 307 10.32 2.83 -1.07
#